data_AF-A0A6L9J537-F1
#
_entry.id   AF-A0A6L9J537-F1
#
_cell.length_a   1.000
_cell.length_b   1.000
_cell.length_c   1.000
_cell.angle_alpha   90.00
_cell.angle_beta   90.00
_cell.angle_gamma   90.00
#
_symmetry.space_group_name_H-M   'P 1'
#
loop_
_entity.id
_entity.type
_entity.pdbx_description
1 polymer ?
#
loop_
_entity_poly.entity_id
_entity_poly.type
_entity_poly.pdbx_seq_one_letter_code
_entity_poly.pdbx_strand_id
1 'polypeptide(L)'
;MTDDLDRLPADGDEAFEEDNTANLEEKLLEALDALEAFEPQEGEETLASDWLPGDADETPDQATNAEADTATDLPGDDISTLPDDELDNARPHPPDMPPPLDLPPFAGADSAEETPTGVPAALGSPERLRIPRAEMFRRRVRAQISMAPLAAYLLALGLFLTIRAQDVSGLPDIADATLVGGLVLVVASTLLLHGLAFGRQERGLLFLGSLIWVGAGLLALLVLGIEPEPEATEWWPLGLVMVGGALLLTFVLERPRDRRMVLLAMAVFVASGIAFAYTTEPFDHDLLDEAADYWPLLISALGIILLPLVFRQRTG
;
A
#
# COMPACT_ATOMS: atom_id res chain seq x y z
N MET A 1 20.74 -25.46 60.81
CA MET A 1 20.29 -24.14 60.35
C MET A 1 20.27 -24.19 58.83
N THR A 2 19.47 -24.97 58.11
CA THR A 2 18.05 -25.39 58.19
C THR A 2 17.07 -24.25 58.38
N ASP A 3 16.28 -24.06 57.32
CA ASP A 3 14.93 -23.52 57.21
C ASP A 3 14.70 -22.04 57.49
N ASP A 4 14.38 -21.28 56.43
CA ASP A 4 13.26 -20.32 56.39
C ASP A 4 13.28 -19.46 55.13
N LEU A 5 12.86 -19.99 53.97
CA LEU A 5 12.54 -19.16 52.79
C LEU A 5 11.42 -19.75 51.90
N ASP A 6 10.45 -20.45 52.50
CA ASP A 6 9.19 -20.84 51.85
C ASP A 6 8.01 -20.09 52.49
N ARG A 7 7.60 -18.98 51.87
CA ARG A 7 6.23 -18.42 51.92
C ARG A 7 6.12 -17.18 51.02
N LEU A 8 5.81 -17.40 49.75
CA LEU A 8 5.14 -16.41 48.92
C LEU A 8 3.64 -16.76 48.91
N PRO A 9 2.73 -15.83 49.22
CA PRO A 9 1.31 -16.05 49.06
C PRO A 9 0.97 -16.09 47.57
N ALA A 10 0.56 -17.26 47.09
CA ALA A 10 -0.24 -17.42 45.89
C ALA A 10 -1.70 -17.20 46.30
N ASP A 11 -2.24 -16.02 46.01
CA ASP A 11 -3.66 -15.77 45.77
C ASP A 11 -3.87 -14.26 45.69
N GLY A 12 -4.13 -13.77 44.47
CA GLY A 12 -4.47 -12.38 44.21
C GLY A 12 -4.71 -12.18 42.72
N ASP A 13 -5.97 -11.91 42.39
CA ASP A 13 -6.43 -11.21 41.17
C ASP A 13 -7.00 -12.06 40.02
N GLU A 14 -8.12 -12.75 40.27
CA GLU A 14 -9.07 -13.17 39.20
C GLU A 14 -10.51 -12.65 39.43
N ALA A 15 -10.71 -11.55 40.17
CA ALA A 15 -12.05 -11.08 40.54
C ALA A 15 -12.43 -9.68 40.03
N PHE A 16 -11.96 -9.27 38.84
CA PHE A 16 -12.24 -7.91 38.31
C PHE A 16 -12.73 -7.81 36.85
N GLU A 17 -13.16 -8.90 36.19
CA GLU A 17 -13.61 -8.84 34.78
C GLU A 17 -15.11 -9.06 34.51
N GLU A 18 -15.93 -9.45 35.49
CA GLU A 18 -17.34 -9.81 35.20
C GLU A 18 -18.36 -8.66 35.33
N ASP A 19 -18.05 -7.57 36.04
CA ASP A 19 -19.03 -6.49 36.30
C ASP A 19 -19.04 -5.40 35.20
N ASN A 20 -18.05 -5.38 34.30
CA ASN A 20 -17.92 -4.33 33.29
C ASN A 20 -18.57 -4.70 31.94
N THR A 21 -18.87 -5.98 31.70
CA THR A 21 -19.50 -6.45 30.44
C THR A 21 -21.01 -6.25 30.45
N ALA A 22 -21.67 -6.43 31.60
CA ALA A 22 -23.11 -6.19 31.74
C ALA A 22 -23.50 -4.72 31.47
N ASN A 23 -22.65 -3.77 31.88
CA ASN A 23 -22.86 -2.34 31.65
C ASN A 23 -22.64 -1.92 30.18
N LEU A 24 -21.90 -2.73 29.41
CA LEU A 24 -21.63 -2.50 27.99
C LEU A 24 -22.77 -2.98 27.09
N GLU A 25 -23.43 -4.09 27.44
CA GLU A 25 -24.60 -4.57 26.70
C GLU A 25 -25.81 -3.63 26.86
N GLU A 26 -26.04 -3.10 28.07
CA GLU A 26 -27.11 -2.15 28.34
C GLU A 26 -26.91 -0.83 27.55
N LYS A 27 -25.68 -0.31 27.52
CA LYS A 27 -25.35 0.88 26.73
C LYS A 27 -25.41 0.67 25.21
N LEU A 28 -25.13 -0.55 24.74
CA LEU A 28 -25.25 -0.88 23.31
C LEU A 28 -26.72 -0.98 22.88
N LEU A 29 -27.59 -1.51 23.74
CA LEU A 29 -29.04 -1.53 23.49
C LEU A 29 -29.64 -0.12 23.49
N GLU A 30 -29.23 0.74 24.43
CA GLU A 30 -29.67 2.15 24.45
C GLU A 30 -29.19 2.92 23.21
N ALA A 31 -27.97 2.67 22.73
CA ALA A 31 -27.45 3.28 21.51
C ALA A 31 -28.16 2.78 20.23
N LEU A 32 -28.62 1.52 20.21
CA LEU A 32 -29.40 0.96 19.10
C LEU A 32 -30.82 1.54 19.04
N ASP A 33 -31.49 1.69 20.19
CA ASP A 33 -32.80 2.34 20.27
C ASP A 33 -32.73 3.82 19.82
N ALA A 34 -31.63 4.52 20.17
CA ALA A 34 -31.40 5.90 19.72
C ALA A 34 -31.16 6.02 18.21
N LEU A 35 -30.63 4.97 17.57
CA LEU A 35 -30.43 4.90 16.12
C LEU A 35 -31.70 4.52 15.37
N GLU A 36 -32.57 3.69 15.96
CA GLU A 36 -33.88 3.34 15.38
C GLU A 36 -34.88 4.50 15.48
N ALA A 37 -34.77 5.36 16.49
CA ALA A 37 -35.52 6.61 16.59
C ALA A 37 -35.11 7.68 15.55
N PHE A 38 -34.03 7.46 14.80
CA PHE A 38 -33.56 8.34 13.73
C PHE A 38 -34.15 7.89 12.38
N GLU A 39 -35.48 7.88 12.26
CA GLU A 39 -36.13 7.79 10.95
C GLU A 39 -35.75 9.05 10.13
N PRO A 40 -35.19 8.91 8.92
CA PRO A 40 -35.02 10.04 8.03
C PRO A 40 -36.42 10.55 7.67
N GLN A 41 -36.68 11.82 7.97
CA GLN A 41 -37.86 12.51 7.49
C GLN A 41 -37.83 12.49 5.96
N GLU A 42 -38.57 11.57 5.35
CA GLU A 42 -38.84 11.55 3.90
C GLU A 42 -39.66 12.80 3.57
N GLY A 43 -38.96 13.90 3.34
CA GLY A 43 -39.50 15.07 2.68
C GLY A 43 -39.66 14.77 1.19
N GLU A 44 -40.85 14.32 0.81
CA GLU A 44 -41.35 14.45 -0.56
C GLU A 44 -41.32 15.93 -0.97
N GLU A 45 -40.29 16.36 -1.70
CA GLU A 45 -40.40 17.50 -2.60
C GLU A 45 -40.22 17.03 -4.04
N THR A 46 -41.37 16.68 -4.62
CA THR A 46 -41.60 16.61 -6.05
C THR A 46 -41.41 17.99 -6.67
N LEU A 47 -40.32 18.20 -7.40
CA LEU A 47 -40.26 19.21 -8.46
C LEU A 47 -39.68 18.59 -9.72
N ALA A 48 -40.54 17.82 -10.38
CA ALA A 48 -40.46 17.60 -11.81
C ALA A 48 -40.89 18.87 -12.55
N SER A 49 -40.24 19.07 -13.70
CA SER A 49 -40.78 19.73 -14.89
C SER A 49 -41.20 21.19 -14.80
N ASP A 50 -40.27 22.11 -15.05
CA ASP A 50 -40.58 23.29 -15.86
C ASP A 50 -39.26 23.99 -16.26
N TRP A 51 -38.65 23.68 -17.40
CA TRP A 51 -37.66 24.55 -18.06
C TRP A 51 -37.30 24.02 -19.45
N LEU A 52 -38.12 24.35 -20.45
CA LEU A 52 -37.82 24.70 -21.86
C LEU A 52 -39.16 24.70 -22.63
N PRO A 53 -39.38 25.51 -23.69
CA PRO A 53 -38.39 26.28 -24.45
C PRO A 53 -38.78 27.74 -24.76
N GLY A 54 -37.81 28.54 -25.19
CA GLY A 54 -38.05 29.87 -25.74
C GLY A 54 -37.00 30.23 -26.78
N ASP A 55 -37.37 30.05 -28.05
CA ASP A 55 -36.66 30.57 -29.21
C ASP A 55 -36.48 32.09 -29.08
N ALA A 56 -35.24 32.56 -29.23
CA ALA A 56 -34.96 33.96 -29.53
C ALA A 56 -33.77 34.03 -30.47
N ASP A 57 -34.14 34.14 -31.73
CA ASP A 57 -33.38 34.56 -32.90
C ASP A 57 -32.74 35.93 -32.63
N GLU A 58 -31.40 36.02 -32.66
CA GLU A 58 -30.67 37.29 -32.80
C GLU A 58 -29.23 37.02 -33.29
N THR A 59 -29.05 37.07 -34.61
CA THR A 59 -27.79 37.56 -35.22
C THR A 59 -27.79 39.09 -35.12
N PRO A 60 -26.66 39.82 -34.97
CA PRO A 60 -25.69 39.88 -36.06
C PRO A 60 -24.22 40.21 -35.72
N ASP A 61 -23.43 40.08 -36.78
CA ASP A 61 -22.27 40.89 -37.17
C ASP A 61 -20.82 40.48 -36.88
N GLN A 62 -20.10 40.58 -38.00
CA GLN A 62 -18.73 40.27 -38.33
C GLN A 62 -17.75 41.37 -37.88
N ALA A 63 -16.47 40.99 -37.99
CA ALA A 63 -15.24 41.81 -38.08
C ALA A 63 -14.55 42.02 -36.72
N THR A 64 -13.26 41.71 -36.52
CA THR A 64 -12.11 41.84 -37.43
C THR A 64 -10.95 40.87 -37.08
N ASN A 65 -10.13 40.64 -38.09
CA ASN A 65 -8.91 39.85 -38.17
C ASN A 65 -7.83 40.14 -37.10
N ALA A 66 -7.08 39.11 -36.73
CA ALA A 66 -5.61 39.17 -36.72
C ALA A 66 -5.02 37.77 -36.90
N GLU A 67 -4.29 37.60 -37.99
CA GLU A 67 -3.51 36.44 -38.38
C GLU A 67 -2.46 36.05 -37.31
N ALA A 68 -2.34 34.75 -37.06
CA ALA A 68 -1.08 34.13 -36.68
C ALA A 68 -1.07 32.70 -37.25
N ASP A 69 -0.55 32.60 -38.47
CA ASP A 69 -0.05 31.38 -39.08
C ASP A 69 0.88 30.63 -38.11
N THR A 70 0.54 29.39 -37.78
CA THR A 70 1.55 28.33 -37.67
C THR A 70 0.88 27.04 -38.12
N ALA A 71 1.18 26.68 -39.37
CA ALA A 71 0.69 25.48 -40.02
C ALA A 71 1.17 24.23 -39.29
N THR A 72 0.19 23.39 -38.99
CA THR A 72 0.27 21.97 -38.71
C THR A 72 0.87 21.24 -39.90
N ASP A 73 1.95 20.49 -39.67
CA ASP A 73 2.38 19.42 -40.57
C ASP A 73 2.68 18.19 -39.69
N LEU A 74 1.62 17.46 -39.34
CA LEU A 74 1.71 16.14 -38.73
C LEU A 74 1.23 15.12 -39.76
N PRO A 75 2.10 14.22 -40.25
CA PRO A 75 1.68 13.17 -41.16
C PRO A 75 0.75 12.22 -40.44
N GLY A 76 -0.42 12.00 -41.05
CA GLY A 76 -1.33 10.93 -40.68
C GLY A 76 -0.68 9.60 -41.02
N ASP A 77 -0.33 8.84 -39.99
CA ASP A 77 -0.12 7.40 -40.10
C ASP A 77 -1.40 6.70 -39.66
N ASP A 78 -2.11 6.24 -40.68
CA ASP A 78 -2.99 5.07 -40.66
C ASP A 78 -2.33 3.93 -39.88
N ILE A 79 -2.78 3.67 -38.66
CA ILE A 79 -2.65 2.34 -38.07
C ILE A 79 -4.02 1.69 -38.20
N SER A 80 -4.17 1.09 -39.37
CA SER A 80 -5.15 0.05 -39.66
C SER A 80 -5.23 -0.95 -38.51
N THR A 81 -6.46 -1.24 -38.12
CA THR A 81 -6.88 -2.46 -37.44
C THR A 81 -6.12 -3.68 -37.96
N LEU A 82 -5.22 -4.22 -37.13
CA LEU A 82 -4.57 -5.51 -37.38
C LEU A 82 -5.44 -6.64 -36.80
N PRO A 83 -5.63 -7.75 -37.52
CA PRO A 83 -6.40 -8.91 -37.06
C PRO A 83 -5.67 -9.73 -35.98
N ASP A 84 -6.45 -10.27 -35.05
CA ASP A 84 -6.07 -11.02 -33.84
C ASP A 84 -5.47 -12.43 -34.05
N ASP A 85 -4.73 -12.68 -35.14
CA ASP A 85 -4.24 -14.03 -35.49
C ASP A 85 -2.70 -14.12 -35.54
N GLU A 86 -1.95 -13.82 -34.46
CA GLU A 86 -0.52 -14.24 -34.41
C GLU A 86 0.20 -14.18 -33.04
N LEU A 87 -0.33 -14.75 -31.96
CA LEU A 87 0.39 -14.85 -30.67
C LEU A 87 0.33 -16.22 -29.98
N ASP A 88 0.40 -17.31 -30.75
CA ASP A 88 0.51 -18.69 -30.22
C ASP A 88 1.87 -19.38 -30.50
N ASN A 89 2.96 -18.62 -30.61
CA ASN A 89 4.30 -19.17 -30.94
C ASN A 89 5.43 -18.79 -29.96
N ALA A 90 5.19 -18.93 -28.65
CA ALA A 90 6.25 -18.85 -27.66
C ALA A 90 6.14 -19.90 -26.54
N ARG A 91 5.78 -21.14 -26.87
CA ARG A 91 6.03 -22.30 -25.99
C ARG A 91 7.38 -22.92 -26.34
N PRO A 92 8.27 -23.20 -25.38
CA PRO A 92 9.47 -23.97 -25.64
C PRO A 92 9.08 -25.39 -26.08
N HIS A 93 9.61 -25.84 -27.22
CA HIS A 93 9.51 -27.24 -27.65
C HIS A 93 10.14 -28.16 -26.59
N PRO A 94 9.47 -29.26 -26.19
CA PRO A 94 10.14 -30.34 -25.47
C PRO A 94 11.14 -31.04 -26.41
N PRO A 95 12.30 -31.51 -25.91
CA PRO A 95 13.29 -32.19 -26.75
C PRO A 95 12.73 -33.49 -27.33
N ASP A 96 13.04 -33.72 -28.60
CA ASP A 96 12.65 -34.88 -29.41
C ASP A 96 12.96 -36.20 -28.68
N MET A 97 11.91 -36.97 -28.36
CA MET A 97 12.06 -38.37 -27.98
C MET A 97 12.31 -39.21 -29.24
N PRO A 98 13.31 -40.11 -29.24
CA PRO A 98 13.52 -41.05 -30.35
C PRO A 98 12.36 -42.05 -30.47
N PRO A 99 12.10 -42.57 -31.68
CA PRO A 99 10.93 -43.40 -31.97
C PRO A 99 10.93 -44.74 -31.19
N PRO A 100 9.74 -45.32 -30.95
CA PRO A 100 9.62 -46.57 -30.20
C PRO A 100 10.27 -47.73 -30.96
N LEU A 101 11.17 -48.45 -30.29
CA LEU A 101 11.76 -49.69 -30.79
C LEU A 101 10.76 -50.85 -30.68
N ASP A 102 10.57 -51.53 -31.81
CA ASP A 102 9.80 -52.76 -31.92
C ASP A 102 10.39 -53.89 -31.04
N LEU A 103 9.51 -54.51 -30.25
CA LEU A 103 9.77 -55.61 -29.33
C LEU A 103 10.17 -56.91 -30.05
N PRO A 104 10.92 -57.80 -29.38
CA PRO A 104 10.72 -59.25 -29.52
C PRO A 104 9.94 -59.84 -28.33
N PRO A 105 9.21 -60.95 -28.55
CA PRO A 105 8.21 -61.47 -27.61
C PRO A 105 8.89 -62.31 -26.52
N PHE A 106 8.58 -62.04 -25.25
CA PHE A 106 8.79 -63.03 -24.20
C PHE A 106 7.44 -63.56 -23.72
N ALA A 107 7.22 -64.83 -24.06
CA ALA A 107 6.10 -65.64 -23.61
C ALA A 107 6.36 -66.20 -22.20
N GLY A 108 5.28 -66.29 -21.43
CA GLY A 108 5.16 -67.06 -20.19
C GLY A 108 5.40 -66.23 -18.93
N ALA A 109 4.65 -66.37 -17.85
CA ALA A 109 3.42 -67.10 -17.56
C ALA A 109 2.89 -66.53 -16.24
N ASP A 110 1.57 -66.54 -16.08
CA ASP A 110 0.83 -66.59 -14.82
C ASP A 110 1.17 -65.62 -13.69
N SER A 111 0.29 -64.64 -13.46
CA SER A 111 -0.45 -64.55 -12.18
C SER A 111 -1.58 -63.53 -12.29
N ALA A 112 -2.79 -64.09 -12.33
CA ALA A 112 -4.05 -63.67 -11.71
C ALA A 112 -4.52 -62.19 -11.82
N GLU A 113 -5.68 -62.08 -12.46
CA GLU A 113 -6.76 -61.11 -12.23
C GLU A 113 -6.81 -60.52 -10.81
N GLU A 114 -6.85 -59.19 -10.73
CA GLU A 114 -7.96 -58.51 -10.06
C GLU A 114 -8.04 -57.07 -10.55
N THR A 115 -9.00 -56.82 -11.46
CA THR A 115 -9.46 -55.46 -11.77
C THR A 115 -10.75 -55.26 -10.98
N PRO A 116 -10.78 -54.40 -9.96
CA PRO A 116 -11.98 -53.65 -9.64
C PRO A 116 -11.73 -52.20 -10.05
N THR A 117 -12.29 -51.87 -11.21
CA THR A 117 -12.85 -50.57 -11.57
C THR A 117 -12.74 -49.48 -10.50
N GLY A 118 -11.72 -48.66 -10.66
CA GLY A 118 -11.53 -47.42 -9.91
C GLY A 118 -10.89 -46.38 -10.82
N VAL A 119 -11.45 -46.22 -12.03
CA VAL A 119 -11.27 -44.98 -12.79
C VAL A 119 -11.74 -43.87 -11.84
N PRO A 120 -10.89 -42.95 -11.34
CA PRO A 120 -11.42 -41.70 -10.84
C PRO A 120 -12.08 -41.09 -12.06
N ALA A 121 -13.41 -41.20 -12.09
CA ALA A 121 -14.24 -40.56 -13.09
C ALA A 121 -13.69 -39.16 -13.30
N ALA A 122 -13.58 -38.78 -14.57
CA ALA A 122 -13.51 -37.41 -15.00
C ALA A 122 -14.66 -36.63 -14.34
N LEU A 123 -14.46 -36.21 -13.09
CA LEU A 123 -15.22 -35.19 -12.43
C LEU A 123 -14.93 -33.95 -13.26
N GLY A 124 -15.97 -33.52 -13.98
CA GLY A 124 -15.88 -32.56 -15.06
C GLY A 124 -15.00 -31.37 -14.72
N SER A 125 -14.22 -30.98 -15.72
CA SER A 125 -13.42 -29.77 -15.74
C SER A 125 -14.18 -28.42 -15.69
N PRO A 126 -15.50 -28.27 -15.48
CA PRO A 126 -16.07 -26.94 -15.17
C PRO A 126 -16.26 -26.63 -13.67
N GLU A 127 -16.14 -27.59 -12.74
CA GLU A 127 -16.43 -27.31 -11.31
C GLU A 127 -15.26 -26.61 -10.58
N ARG A 128 -14.03 -26.70 -11.10
CA ARG A 128 -12.81 -26.13 -10.48
C ARG A 128 -12.62 -24.61 -10.68
N LEU A 129 -13.55 -23.91 -11.32
CA LEU A 129 -13.45 -22.47 -11.62
C LEU A 129 -14.53 -21.60 -10.97
N ARG A 130 -15.40 -22.16 -10.10
CA ARG A 130 -16.26 -21.34 -9.25
C ARG A 130 -15.43 -20.81 -8.08
N ILE A 131 -14.69 -19.73 -8.32
CA ILE A 131 -14.26 -18.85 -7.23
C ILE A 131 -15.54 -18.53 -6.44
N PRO A 132 -15.59 -18.86 -5.13
CA PRO A 132 -16.79 -18.67 -4.35
C PRO A 132 -17.15 -17.18 -4.42
N ARG A 133 -18.37 -16.86 -4.87
CA ARG A 133 -18.84 -15.47 -5.05
C ARG A 133 -18.60 -14.59 -3.80
N ALA A 134 -18.56 -15.21 -2.63
CA ALA A 134 -18.23 -14.58 -1.36
C ALA A 134 -16.79 -13.99 -1.30
N GLU A 135 -15.79 -14.63 -1.91
CA GLU A 135 -14.42 -14.11 -1.96
C GLU A 135 -14.31 -12.89 -2.88
N MET A 136 -15.02 -12.89 -4.01
CA MET A 136 -15.07 -11.72 -4.90
C MET A 136 -15.74 -10.52 -4.22
N PHE A 137 -16.81 -10.76 -3.44
CA PHE A 137 -17.47 -9.70 -2.67
C PHE A 137 -16.52 -9.10 -1.61
N ARG A 138 -15.82 -9.95 -0.83
CA ARG A 138 -14.85 -9.49 0.19
C ARG A 138 -13.70 -8.70 -0.42
N ARG A 139 -13.17 -9.15 -1.58
CA ARG A 139 -12.11 -8.40 -2.30
C ARG A 139 -12.61 -7.04 -2.78
N ARG A 140 -13.84 -6.97 -3.30
CA ARG A 140 -14.46 -5.73 -3.77
C ARG A 140 -14.67 -4.73 -2.63
N VAL A 141 -15.22 -5.18 -1.50
CA VAL A 141 -15.43 -4.33 -0.32
C VAL A 141 -14.10 -3.79 0.23
N ARG A 142 -13.06 -4.63 0.30
CA ARG A 142 -11.72 -4.19 0.72
C ARG A 142 -11.10 -3.15 -0.20
N ALA A 143 -11.24 -3.33 -1.52
CA ALA A 143 -10.77 -2.36 -2.51
C ALA A 143 -11.54 -1.03 -2.43
N GLN A 144 -12.84 -1.08 -2.13
CA GLN A 144 -13.66 0.13 -1.94
C GLN A 144 -13.24 0.89 -0.68
N ILE A 145 -12.97 0.19 0.42
CA ILE A 145 -12.53 0.80 1.69
C ILE A 145 -11.14 1.44 1.54
N SER A 146 -10.20 0.81 0.84
CA SER A 146 -8.85 1.39 0.68
C SER A 146 -8.85 2.68 -0.15
N MET A 147 -9.78 2.81 -1.10
CA MET A 147 -9.94 4.02 -1.94
C MET A 147 -10.77 5.13 -1.28
N ALA A 148 -11.49 4.83 -0.19
CA ALA A 148 -12.34 5.78 0.51
C ALA A 148 -11.65 7.10 0.90
N PRO A 149 -10.43 7.12 1.51
CA PRO A 149 -9.80 8.39 1.88
C PRO A 149 -9.44 9.26 0.67
N LEU A 150 -9.01 8.65 -0.44
CA LEU A 150 -8.71 9.38 -1.67
C LEU A 150 -9.97 10.01 -2.26
N ALA A 151 -11.05 9.24 -2.35
CA ALA A 151 -12.33 9.72 -2.85
C ALA A 151 -12.89 10.86 -1.99
N ALA A 152 -12.86 10.69 -0.66
CA ALA A 152 -13.31 11.70 0.29
C ALA A 152 -12.49 12.99 0.18
N TYR A 153 -11.17 12.88 0.04
CA TYR A 153 -10.29 14.04 -0.14
C TYR A 153 -10.56 14.77 -1.46
N LEU A 154 -10.69 14.05 -2.58
CA LEU A 154 -10.97 14.66 -3.88
C LEU A 154 -12.33 15.37 -3.90
N LEU A 155 -13.33 14.81 -3.23
CA LEU A 155 -14.64 15.44 -3.09
C LEU A 155 -14.53 16.73 -2.24
N ALA A 156 -13.89 16.66 -1.09
CA ALA A 156 -13.65 17.82 -0.23
C ALA A 156 -12.82 18.90 -0.93
N LEU A 157 -11.79 18.51 -1.69
CA LEU A 157 -10.93 19.40 -2.46
C LEU A 157 -11.71 20.07 -3.59
N GLY A 158 -12.52 19.32 -4.33
CA GLY A 158 -13.38 19.86 -5.39
C GLY A 158 -14.40 20.88 -4.84
N LEU A 159 -15.02 20.57 -3.70
CA LEU A 159 -15.92 21.49 -3.00
C LEU A 159 -15.18 22.75 -2.54
N PHE A 160 -14.00 22.59 -1.93
CA PHE A 160 -13.17 23.71 -1.49
C PHE A 160 -12.78 24.63 -2.66
N LEU A 161 -12.35 24.06 -3.79
CA LEU A 161 -11.98 24.83 -4.98
C LEU A 161 -13.18 25.55 -5.61
N THR A 162 -14.36 24.94 -5.58
CA THR A 162 -15.59 25.56 -6.08
C THR A 162 -15.98 26.78 -5.24
N ILE A 163 -15.89 26.65 -3.90
CA ILE A 163 -16.17 27.77 -2.99
C ILE A 163 -15.11 28.87 -3.13
N ARG A 164 -13.83 28.50 -3.25
CA ARG A 164 -12.72 29.45 -3.48
C ARG A 164 -12.90 30.23 -4.79
N ALA A 165 -13.38 29.57 -5.85
CA ALA A 165 -13.63 30.22 -7.14
C ALA A 165 -14.82 31.19 -7.12
N GLN A 166 -15.76 31.03 -6.18
CA GLN A 166 -16.91 31.92 -6.00
C GLN A 166 -16.60 33.14 -5.10
N ASP A 167 -15.36 33.28 -4.63
CA ASP A 167 -14.89 34.39 -3.79
C ASP A 167 -15.76 34.62 -2.54
N VAL A 168 -16.18 33.51 -1.92
CA VAL A 168 -16.99 33.55 -0.71
C VAL A 168 -16.14 34.07 0.46
N SER A 169 -16.60 35.15 1.10
CA SER A 169 -15.90 35.77 2.22
C SER A 169 -15.85 34.82 3.44
N GLY A 170 -14.68 34.76 4.09
CA GLY A 170 -14.47 33.97 5.31
C GLY A 170 -13.78 32.62 5.13
N LEU A 171 -13.29 32.28 3.93
CA LEU A 171 -12.48 31.09 3.73
C LEU A 171 -11.04 31.29 4.23
N PRO A 172 -10.44 30.27 4.89
CA PRO A 172 -9.02 30.29 5.20
C PRO A 172 -8.20 30.29 3.91
N ASP A 173 -7.20 31.18 3.83
CA ASP A 173 -6.28 31.22 2.69
C ASP A 173 -5.24 30.10 2.82
N ILE A 174 -5.56 28.97 2.19
CA ILE A 174 -4.74 27.76 2.20
C ILE A 174 -3.79 27.84 1.01
N ALA A 175 -2.48 27.85 1.28
CA ALA A 175 -1.47 27.90 0.23
C ALA A 175 -1.50 26.65 -0.66
N ASP A 176 -1.27 26.79 -1.96
CA ASP A 176 -1.34 25.67 -2.92
C ASP A 176 -0.37 24.53 -2.56
N ALA A 177 0.78 24.85 -1.97
CA ALA A 177 1.73 23.86 -1.45
C ALA A 177 1.12 22.94 -0.37
N THR A 178 0.25 23.47 0.49
CA THR A 178 -0.44 22.69 1.53
C THR A 178 -1.52 21.78 0.94
N LEU A 179 -2.20 22.19 -0.14
CA LEU A 179 -3.14 21.34 -0.87
C LEU A 179 -2.44 20.17 -1.54
N VAL A 180 -1.27 20.42 -2.15
CA VAL A 180 -0.43 19.37 -2.74
C VAL A 180 0.11 18.44 -1.65
N GLY A 181 0.58 18.98 -0.53
CA GLY A 181 1.02 18.18 0.63
C GLY A 181 -0.09 17.29 1.19
N GLY A 182 -1.30 17.83 1.31
CA GLY A 182 -2.49 17.07 1.71
C GLY A 182 -2.82 15.93 0.75
N LEU A 183 -2.72 16.15 -0.56
CA LEU A 183 -2.92 15.13 -1.58
C LEU A 183 -1.91 13.99 -1.43
N VAL A 184 -0.62 14.32 -1.27
CA VAL A 184 0.45 13.34 -1.07
C VAL A 184 0.20 12.49 0.18
N LEU A 185 -0.21 13.12 1.30
CA LEU A 185 -0.56 12.42 2.53
C LEU A 185 -1.76 11.48 2.37
N VAL A 186 -2.77 11.91 1.62
CA VAL A 186 -3.96 11.08 1.35
C VAL A 186 -3.59 9.89 0.49
N VAL A 187 -2.78 10.08 -0.56
CA VAL A 187 -2.26 8.99 -1.38
C VAL A 187 -1.45 8.02 -0.52
N ALA A 188 -0.57 8.51 0.35
CA ALA A 188 0.18 7.68 1.28
C ALA A 188 -0.73 6.89 2.23
N SER A 189 -1.82 7.50 2.70
CA SER A 189 -2.83 6.85 3.54
C SER A 189 -3.57 5.75 2.77
N THR A 190 -3.93 6.01 1.52
CA THR A 190 -4.49 4.99 0.62
C THR A 190 -3.53 3.83 0.42
N LEU A 191 -2.25 4.09 0.17
CA LEU A 191 -1.23 3.04 0.03
C LEU A 191 -1.08 2.19 1.30
N LEU A 192 -1.12 2.82 2.48
CA LEU A 192 -1.11 2.12 3.78
C LEU A 192 -2.32 1.21 3.94
N LEU A 193 -3.54 1.73 3.73
CA LEU A 193 -4.78 0.95 3.86
C LEU A 193 -4.84 -0.18 2.83
N HIS A 194 -4.39 0.10 1.61
CA HIS A 194 -4.33 -0.89 0.54
C HIS A 194 -3.33 -2.00 0.89
N GLY A 195 -2.11 -1.65 1.30
CA GLY A 195 -1.14 -2.62 1.82
C GLY A 195 -1.66 -3.46 2.99
N LEU A 196 -2.42 -2.84 3.91
CA LEU A 196 -3.07 -3.53 5.04
C LEU A 196 -4.19 -4.49 4.59
N ALA A 197 -4.97 -4.12 3.58
CA ALA A 197 -6.13 -4.87 3.11
C ALA A 197 -5.77 -6.11 2.26
N PHE A 198 -4.69 -6.03 1.48
CA PHE A 198 -4.26 -7.07 0.53
C PHE A 198 -3.12 -7.95 1.04
N GLY A 199 -2.44 -7.56 2.12
CA GLY A 199 -1.51 -8.42 2.87
C GLY A 199 -0.26 -8.81 2.08
N ARG A 200 0.09 -10.11 2.06
CA ARG A 200 1.41 -10.63 1.68
C ARG A 200 1.92 -10.22 0.29
N GLN A 201 1.05 -9.99 -0.69
CA GLN A 201 1.47 -9.70 -2.07
C GLN A 201 1.79 -8.22 -2.31
N GLU A 202 1.37 -7.31 -1.42
CA GLU A 202 1.46 -5.86 -1.63
C GLU A 202 2.28 -5.14 -0.54
N ARG A 203 3.16 -5.90 0.11
CA ARG A 203 4.01 -5.43 1.22
C ARG A 203 4.82 -4.18 0.91
N GLY A 204 5.21 -4.01 -0.35
CA GLY A 204 5.92 -2.82 -0.80
C GLY A 204 5.10 -1.53 -0.67
N LEU A 205 3.78 -1.60 -0.80
CA LEU A 205 2.89 -0.43 -0.70
C LEU A 205 2.75 0.05 0.75
N LEU A 206 2.74 -0.87 1.71
CA LEU A 206 2.70 -0.53 3.13
C LEU A 206 4.01 0.15 3.55
N PHE A 207 5.15 -0.35 3.08
CA PHE A 207 6.44 0.30 3.31
C PHE A 207 6.51 1.68 2.65
N LEU A 208 6.06 1.81 1.40
CA LEU A 208 6.06 3.09 0.69
C LEU A 208 5.14 4.11 1.36
N GLY A 209 3.92 3.70 1.73
CA GLY A 209 2.97 4.55 2.42
C GLY A 209 3.49 4.99 3.80
N SER A 210 4.10 4.08 4.57
CA SER A 210 4.72 4.41 5.86
C SER A 210 5.92 5.34 5.71
N LEU A 211 6.74 5.16 4.67
CA LEU A 211 7.86 6.05 4.37
C LEU A 211 7.39 7.49 4.12
N ILE A 212 6.35 7.66 3.29
CA ILE A 212 5.78 8.99 3.03
C ILE A 212 5.14 9.57 4.29
N TRP A 213 4.43 8.77 5.08
CA TRP A 213 3.80 9.22 6.33
C TRP A 213 4.80 9.66 7.39
N VAL A 214 5.82 8.83 7.64
CA VAL A 214 6.90 9.15 8.59
C VAL A 214 7.69 10.35 8.09
N GLY A 215 7.98 10.41 6.78
CA GLY A 215 8.67 11.54 6.17
C GLY A 215 7.89 12.84 6.30
N ALA A 216 6.59 12.83 6.01
CA ALA A 216 5.71 13.98 6.17
C ALA A 216 5.60 14.42 7.64
N GLY A 217 5.47 13.47 8.57
CA GLY A 217 5.42 13.75 10.01
C GLY A 217 6.72 14.36 10.53
N LEU A 218 7.87 13.84 10.08
CA LEU A 218 9.18 14.35 10.46
C LEU A 218 9.43 15.74 9.87
N LEU A 219 9.04 15.97 8.61
CA LEU A 219 9.11 17.27 7.97
C LEU A 219 8.20 18.30 8.66
N ALA A 220 6.99 17.90 9.02
CA ALA A 220 6.08 18.75 9.79
C ALA A 220 6.65 19.11 11.16
N LEU A 221 7.25 18.13 11.87
CA LEU A 221 7.88 18.36 13.16
C LEU A 221 9.09 19.29 13.06
N LEU A 222 9.87 19.19 11.98
CA LEU A 222 11.02 20.06 11.72
C LEU A 222 10.59 21.52 11.48
N VAL A 223 9.67 21.71 10.53
CA VAL A 223 9.21 23.05 10.11
C VAL A 223 8.40 23.74 11.22
N LEU A 224 7.58 23.00 11.97
CA LEU A 224 6.76 23.57 13.04
C LEU A 224 7.47 23.68 14.38
N GLY A 225 8.49 22.83 14.62
CA GLY A 225 9.07 22.64 15.95
C GLY A 225 10.48 23.17 16.15
N ILE A 226 11.29 23.27 15.09
CA ILE A 226 12.73 23.58 15.21
C ILE A 226 13.08 24.84 14.42
N GLU A 227 13.04 24.78 13.09
CA GLU A 227 13.50 25.87 12.23
C GLU A 227 12.80 25.81 10.87
N PRO A 228 12.27 26.95 10.35
CA PRO A 228 11.54 26.95 9.08
C PRO A 228 12.42 26.72 7.85
N GLU A 229 13.74 26.96 7.94
CA GLU A 229 14.69 26.83 6.82
C GLU A 229 15.95 26.04 7.24
N PRO A 230 15.85 24.70 7.38
CA PRO A 230 17.00 23.90 7.80
C PRO A 230 18.05 23.80 6.68
N GLU A 231 19.33 23.92 7.04
CA GLU A 231 20.43 23.79 6.08
C GLU A 231 20.50 22.39 5.48
N ALA A 232 20.81 22.27 4.18
CA ALA A 232 20.83 21.00 3.43
C ALA A 232 21.67 19.89 4.09
N THR A 233 22.72 20.27 4.83
CA THR A 233 23.62 19.35 5.54
C THR A 233 22.92 18.56 6.66
N GLU A 234 21.81 19.07 7.18
CA GLU A 234 21.07 18.48 8.31
C GLU A 234 20.01 17.45 7.88
N TRP A 235 19.70 17.34 6.58
CA TRP A 235 18.55 16.57 6.09
C TRP A 235 18.85 15.08 5.91
N TRP A 236 20.10 14.74 5.57
CA TRP A 236 20.43 13.36 5.23
C TRP A 236 20.37 12.38 6.42
N PRO A 237 20.72 12.75 7.68
CA PRO A 237 20.51 11.87 8.83
C PRO A 237 19.02 11.69 9.13
N LEU A 238 18.20 12.74 8.92
CA LEU A 238 16.74 12.65 9.01
C LEU A 238 16.18 11.65 8.00
N GLY A 239 16.73 11.58 6.78
CA GLY A 239 16.36 10.56 5.80
C GLY A 239 16.54 9.13 6.33
N LEU A 240 17.61 8.87 7.09
CA LEU A 240 17.80 7.58 7.76
C LEU A 240 16.77 7.34 8.87
N VAL A 241 16.41 8.38 9.65
CA VAL A 241 15.31 8.30 10.63
C VAL A 241 14.00 7.94 9.93
N MET A 242 13.70 8.55 8.77
CA MET A 242 12.49 8.26 8.00
C MET A 242 12.46 6.79 7.57
N VAL A 243 13.56 6.27 7.01
CA VAL A 243 13.66 4.87 6.60
C VAL A 243 13.55 3.92 7.80
N GLY A 244 14.25 4.21 8.91
CA GLY A 244 14.19 3.43 10.14
C GLY A 244 12.78 3.40 10.73
N GLY A 245 12.11 4.55 10.77
CA GLY A 245 10.73 4.69 11.23
C GLY A 245 9.74 3.94 10.34
N ALA A 246 9.89 4.03 9.01
CA ALA A 246 9.07 3.29 8.06
C ALA A 246 9.22 1.77 8.21
N LEU A 247 10.45 1.29 8.37
CA LEU A 247 10.74 -0.12 8.65
C LEU A 247 10.11 -0.60 9.97
N LEU A 248 10.24 0.21 11.02
CA LEU A 248 9.66 -0.09 12.32
C LEU A 248 8.13 -0.13 12.27
N LEU A 249 7.52 0.85 11.61
CA LEU A 249 6.06 0.93 11.45
C LEU A 249 5.55 -0.26 10.62
N THR A 250 6.26 -0.60 9.53
CA THR A 250 5.97 -1.78 8.72
C THR A 250 6.07 -3.07 9.52
N PHE A 251 7.09 -3.21 10.37
CA PHE A 251 7.24 -4.36 11.26
C PHE A 251 6.08 -4.51 12.24
N VAL A 252 5.68 -3.41 12.90
CA VAL A 252 4.59 -3.39 13.88
C VAL A 252 3.26 -3.77 13.23
N LEU A 253 2.98 -3.21 12.04
CA LEU A 253 1.72 -3.42 11.33
C LEU A 253 1.60 -4.82 10.70
N GLU A 254 2.67 -5.37 10.13
CA GLU A 254 2.57 -6.59 9.34
C GLU A 254 2.96 -7.87 10.10
N ARG A 255 4.04 -7.83 10.89
CA ARG A 255 4.60 -9.07 11.46
C ARG A 255 5.53 -8.81 12.65
N PRO A 256 5.02 -8.74 13.89
CA PRO A 256 5.85 -8.58 15.09
C PRO A 256 6.81 -9.76 15.36
N ARG A 257 6.76 -10.82 14.54
CA ARG A 257 7.56 -12.03 14.69
C ARG A 257 8.81 -12.07 13.80
N ASP A 258 8.93 -11.19 12.81
CA ASP A 258 10.12 -11.16 11.95
C ASP A 258 11.23 -10.29 12.57
N ARG A 259 12.07 -10.91 13.41
CA ARG A 259 13.17 -10.25 14.11
C ARG A 259 14.17 -9.56 13.17
N ARG A 260 14.24 -9.94 11.89
CA ARG A 260 15.19 -9.36 10.93
C ARG A 260 14.86 -7.92 10.61
N MET A 261 13.57 -7.57 10.52
CA MET A 261 13.14 -6.19 10.25
C MET A 261 13.45 -5.26 11.42
N VAL A 262 13.29 -5.72 12.67
CA VAL A 262 13.66 -4.93 13.86
C VAL A 262 15.16 -4.67 13.91
N LEU A 263 15.98 -5.70 13.66
CA LEU A 263 17.42 -5.54 13.64
C LEU A 263 17.87 -4.59 12.53
N LEU A 264 17.24 -4.65 11.36
CA LEU A 264 17.47 -3.72 10.26
C LEU A 264 17.08 -2.30 10.65
N ALA A 265 15.87 -2.08 11.19
CA ALA A 265 15.41 -0.77 11.65
C ALA A 265 16.34 -0.19 12.72
N MET A 266 16.73 -1.02 13.71
CA MET A 266 17.68 -0.63 14.75
C MET A 266 19.04 -0.26 14.16
N ALA A 267 19.57 -1.05 13.21
CA ALA A 267 20.82 -0.74 12.53
C ALA A 267 20.75 0.59 11.76
N VAL A 268 19.62 0.87 11.11
CA VAL A 268 19.37 2.15 10.42
C VAL A 268 19.29 3.31 11.42
N PHE A 269 18.63 3.14 12.57
CA PHE A 269 18.61 4.16 13.62
C PHE A 269 19.99 4.41 14.24
N VAL A 270 20.78 3.35 14.47
CA VAL A 270 22.17 3.50 14.93
C VAL A 270 23.01 4.23 13.89
N ALA A 271 22.87 3.88 12.61
CA ALA A 271 23.54 4.59 11.52
C ALA A 271 23.11 6.06 11.45
N SER A 272 21.82 6.35 11.66
CA SER A 272 21.30 7.73 11.75
C SER A 272 21.88 8.50 12.93
N GLY A 273 22.02 7.87 14.10
CA GLY A 273 22.64 8.49 15.27
C GLY A 273 24.13 8.81 15.05
N ILE A 274 24.87 7.90 14.42
CA ILE A 274 26.27 8.12 14.03
C ILE A 274 26.38 9.26 13.01
N ALA A 275 25.50 9.24 11.99
CA ALA A 275 25.39 10.31 11.00
C ALA A 275 25.12 11.68 11.65
N PHE A 276 24.19 11.72 12.61
CA PHE A 276 23.82 12.94 13.31
C PHE A 276 24.96 13.47 14.20
N ALA A 277 25.64 12.59 14.93
CA ALA A 277 26.83 12.97 15.73
C ALA A 277 27.92 13.56 14.83
N TYR A 278 28.13 12.94 13.67
CA TYR A 278 29.10 13.40 12.68
C TYR A 278 28.77 14.78 12.10
N THR A 279 27.49 15.12 11.95
CA THR A 279 27.07 16.44 11.44
C THR A 279 27.08 17.54 12.48
N THR A 280 26.93 17.22 13.77
CA THR A 280 26.76 18.21 14.84
C THR A 280 28.05 18.57 15.58
N GLU A 281 29.02 17.65 15.64
CA GLU A 281 30.28 17.89 16.33
C GLU A 281 31.39 18.17 15.31
N PRO A 282 32.24 19.20 15.50
CA PRO A 282 33.41 19.41 14.66
C PRO A 282 34.42 18.29 14.94
N PHE A 283 34.28 17.19 14.20
CA PHE A 283 35.25 16.10 14.25
C PHE A 283 36.60 16.57 13.69
N ASP A 284 37.65 16.17 14.40
CA ASP A 284 39.04 16.40 13.99
C ASP A 284 39.23 15.78 12.59
N HIS A 285 39.61 16.59 11.60
CA HIS A 285 39.64 16.17 10.19
C HIS A 285 40.60 15.00 9.95
N ASP A 286 41.59 14.82 10.84
CA ASP A 286 42.54 13.72 10.79
C ASP A 286 41.88 12.35 11.01
N LEU A 287 40.87 12.25 11.90
CA LEU A 287 40.14 11.00 12.14
C LEU A 287 39.25 10.62 10.95
N LEU A 288 38.84 11.62 10.20
CA LEU A 288 37.96 11.49 9.05
C LEU A 288 38.67 10.96 7.83
N ASP A 289 39.84 11.51 7.54
CA ASP A 289 40.71 11.01 6.50
C ASP A 289 41.14 9.57 6.79
N GLU A 290 41.44 9.25 8.05
CA GLU A 290 41.77 7.87 8.44
C GLU A 290 40.56 6.93 8.32
N ALA A 291 39.34 7.37 8.67
CA ALA A 291 38.13 6.56 8.49
C ALA A 291 37.77 6.36 7.01
N ALA A 292 38.03 7.35 6.15
CA ALA A 292 37.77 7.28 4.70
C ALA A 292 38.58 6.17 4.02
N ASP A 293 39.80 5.89 4.49
CA ASP A 293 40.63 4.79 3.98
C ASP A 293 39.99 3.40 4.23
N TYR A 294 39.14 3.27 5.25
CA TYR A 294 38.47 2.01 5.60
C TYR A 294 37.04 1.86 5.07
N TRP A 295 36.46 2.91 4.47
CA TRP A 295 35.14 2.85 3.81
C TRP A 295 34.99 1.70 2.79
N PRO A 296 35.97 1.43 1.90
CA PRO A 296 35.82 0.39 0.88
C PRO A 296 35.73 -1.01 1.51
N LEU A 297 36.45 -1.19 2.62
CA LEU A 297 36.45 -2.42 3.41
C LEU A 297 35.10 -2.63 4.10
N LEU A 298 34.52 -1.56 4.64
CA LEU A 298 33.20 -1.59 5.27
C LEU A 298 32.09 -1.96 4.27
N ILE A 299 32.10 -1.34 3.08
CA ILE A 299 31.15 -1.67 2.00
C ILE A 299 31.34 -3.11 1.53
N SER A 300 32.58 -3.56 1.39
CA SER A 300 32.88 -4.94 0.99
C SER A 300 32.39 -5.94 2.02
N ALA A 301 32.63 -5.69 3.31
CA ALA A 301 32.15 -6.52 4.40
C ALA A 301 30.61 -6.55 4.45
N LEU A 302 29.97 -5.40 4.29
CA LEU A 302 28.51 -5.28 4.21
C LEU A 302 27.97 -6.10 3.03
N GLY A 303 28.58 -5.96 1.85
CA GLY A 303 28.24 -6.73 0.66
C GLY A 303 28.34 -8.25 0.88
N ILE A 304 29.42 -8.71 1.52
CA ILE A 304 29.62 -10.15 1.84
C ILE A 304 28.56 -10.65 2.83
N ILE A 305 28.19 -9.86 3.84
CA ILE A 305 27.15 -10.23 4.82
C ILE A 305 25.76 -10.27 4.17
N LEU A 306 25.46 -9.36 3.24
CA LEU A 306 24.20 -9.31 2.50
C LEU A 306 24.10 -10.35 1.38
N LEU A 307 25.21 -10.83 0.84
CA LEU A 307 25.28 -11.82 -0.23
C LEU A 307 24.45 -13.11 0.07
N PRO A 308 24.60 -13.79 1.22
CA PRO A 308 23.80 -14.97 1.54
C PRO A 308 22.31 -14.67 1.76
N LEU A 309 21.93 -13.44 2.13
CA LEU A 309 20.53 -13.04 2.27
C LEU A 309 19.82 -12.99 0.91
N VAL A 310 20.52 -12.57 -0.15
CA VAL A 310 19.98 -12.50 -1.52
C VAL A 310 19.82 -13.90 -2.11
N PHE A 311 20.81 -14.78 -1.96
CA PHE A 311 20.76 -16.13 -2.55
C PHE A 311 19.77 -17.08 -1.87
N ARG A 312 19.37 -16.80 -0.63
CA ARG A 312 18.43 -17.64 0.12
C ARG A 312 16.97 -17.52 -0.34
N GLN A 313 16.64 -16.56 -1.21
CA GLN A 313 15.28 -16.38 -1.73
C GLN A 313 14.90 -17.33 -2.90
N ARG A 314 15.86 -18.08 -3.47
CA ARG A 314 15.63 -18.93 -4.66
C ARG A 314 15.45 -20.43 -4.39
N THR A 315 15.47 -20.88 -3.14
CA THR A 315 15.42 -22.31 -2.77
C THR A 315 14.20 -22.71 -1.93
N GLY A 316 13.15 -21.89 -1.89
CA GLY A 316 11.88 -22.18 -1.22
C GLY A 316 10.73 -22.36 -2.18
#